data_AF-A0A1Y3PMP4-F1
#
_entry.id   AF-A0A1Y3PMP4-F1
#
_cell.length_a   1.000
_cell.length_b   1.000
_cell.length_c   1.000
_cell.angle_alpha   90.00
_cell.angle_beta   90.00
_cell.angle_gamma   90.00
#
_symmetry.space_group_name_H-M   'P 1'
#
loop_
_entity.id
_entity.type
_entity.pdbx_description
1 polymer ?
#
loop_
_entity_poly.entity_id
_entity_poly.type
_entity_poly.pdbx_seq_one_letter_code
_entity_poly.pdbx_strand_id
1 'polypeptide(L)' 'MRITQDELAKALHVTRQTINAIENNKFNPSLELAFKISKFFKRPIEEIFFYKGDELY' A
#
# COMPACT_ATOMS: atom_id res chain seq x y z
N MET A 1 12.75 -9.67 -4.89
CA MET A 1 11.97 -9.50 -6.14
C MET A 1 11.81 -8.01 -6.37
N ARG A 2 12.08 -7.53 -7.59
CA ARG A 2 11.79 -6.14 -7.96
C ARG A 2 10.50 -6.16 -8.78
N ILE A 3 9.43 -5.57 -8.26
CA ILE A 3 8.14 -5.40 -8.94
C ILE A 3 7.98 -3.95 -9.34
N THR A 4 7.40 -3.69 -10.51
CA THR A 4 7.06 -2.33 -10.96
C THR A 4 5.72 -1.87 -10.36
N GLN A 5 5.52 -0.55 -10.29
CA GLN A 5 4.22 0.01 -9.85
C GLN A 5 3.05 -0.48 -10.72
N ASP A 6 3.29 -0.72 -12.01
CA ASP A 6 2.26 -1.17 -12.95
C ASP A 6 1.84 -2.62 -12.70
N GLU A 7 2.82 -3.50 -12.45
CA GLU A 7 2.57 -4.89 -12.06
C GLU A 7 1.84 -4.97 -10.71
N LEU A 8 2.23 -4.15 -9.74
CA LEU A 8 1.56 -4.09 -8.44
C LEU A 8 0.12 -3.58 -8.60
N ALA A 9 -0.09 -2.55 -9.41
CA ALA A 9 -1.42 -2.01 -9.68
C ALA A 9 -2.34 -3.05 -10.32
N LYS A 10 -1.84 -3.79 -11.32
CA LYS A 10 -2.55 -4.90 -11.97
C LYS A 10 -2.91 -5.99 -10.97
N ALA A 11 -1.98 -6.40 -10.11
CA ALA A 11 -2.22 -7.43 -9.10
C ALA A 11 -3.27 -7.03 -8.05
N LEU A 12 -3.37 -5.73 -7.75
CA LEU A 12 -4.29 -5.19 -6.75
C LEU A 12 -5.60 -4.65 -7.36
N HIS A 13 -5.76 -4.75 -8.68
CA HIS A 13 -6.90 -4.22 -9.44
C HIS A 13 -7.12 -2.71 -9.21
N VAL A 14 -6.04 -1.94 -9.22
CA VAL A 14 -6.06 -0.48 -9.14
C VAL A 14 -5.25 0.13 -10.29
N THR A 15 -5.29 1.45 -10.42
CA THR A 15 -4.48 2.15 -11.41
C THR A 15 -3.03 2.31 -10.93
N ARG A 16 -2.08 2.44 -11.86
CA ARG A 16 -0.69 2.80 -11.51
C ARG A 16 -0.62 4.12 -10.74
N GLN A 17 -1.52 5.06 -11.07
CA GLN A 17 -1.66 6.35 -10.39
C GLN A 17 -2.06 6.16 -8.92
N THR A 18 -2.93 5.20 -8.61
CA THR A 18 -3.29 4.85 -7.23
C THR A 18 -2.07 4.40 -6.45
N ILE A 19 -1.26 3.48 -6.99
CA ILE A 19 -0.01 3.03 -6.35
C ILE A 19 0.95 4.19 -6.16
N ASN A 20 1.17 5.00 -7.21
CA ASN A 20 2.02 6.17 -7.13
C ASN A 20 1.56 7.17 -6.05
N ALA A 21 0.26 7.42 -5.93
CA ALA A 21 -0.29 8.33 -4.93
C ALA A 21 -0.11 7.81 -3.50
N ILE A 22 -0.24 6.49 -3.29
CA ILE A 22 0.04 5.84 -1.98
C ILE A 22 1.51 6.02 -1.61
N GLU A 23 2.43 5.66 -2.51
CA GLU A 23 3.88 5.73 -2.25
C GLU A 23 4.38 7.17 -2.00
N ASN A 24 3.68 8.17 -2.54
CA ASN A 24 3.99 9.59 -2.33
C ASN A 24 3.18 10.22 -1.19
N ASN A 25 2.47 9.44 -0.36
CA ASN A 25 1.61 9.92 0.73
C ASN A 25 0.52 10.91 0.29
N LYS A 26 0.12 10.88 -0.99
CA LYS A 26 -0.94 11.71 -1.58
C LYS A 26 -2.31 11.08 -1.48
N PHE A 27 -2.38 9.78 -1.17
CA PHE A 27 -3.61 9.04 -1.03
C PHE A 27 -3.49 8.02 0.10
N ASN A 28 -4.44 8.06 1.03
CA ASN A 28 -4.58 7.03 2.05
C ASN A 28 -5.42 5.87 1.46
N PRO A 29 -4.89 4.64 1.34
CA PRO A 29 -5.67 3.53 0.81
C PRO A 29 -6.90 3.23 1.68
N SER A 30 -7.95 2.71 1.07
CA SER A 30 -9.06 2.11 1.82
C SER A 30 -8.56 0.90 2.63
N LEU A 31 -9.28 0.53 3.69
CA LEU A 31 -8.93 -0.64 4.49
C LEU A 31 -8.84 -1.92 3.64
N GLU A 32 -9.75 -2.07 2.66
CA GLU A 32 -9.71 -3.18 1.71
C GLU A 32 -8.43 -3.21 0.88
N LEU A 33 -8.01 -2.06 0.34
CA LEU A 33 -6.79 -1.96 -0.45
C LEU A 33 -5.54 -2.20 0.41
N ALA A 34 -5.53 -1.70 1.64
CA ALA A 34 -4.45 -1.96 2.59
C ALA A 34 -4.31 -3.46 2.90
N PHE A 35 -5.43 -4.18 3.10
CA PHE A 35 -5.41 -5.64 3.26
C PHE A 35 -4.98 -6.38 1.98
N LYS A 36 -5.38 -5.92 0.79
CA LYS A 36 -4.90 -6.49 -0.48
C LYS A 36 -3.37 -6.36 -0.61
N ILE A 37 -2.83 -5.19 -0.25
CA ILE A 37 -1.39 -4.93 -0.24
C ILE A 37 -0.68 -5.84 0.77
N SER A 38 -1.19 -5.94 2.00
CA SER A 38 -0.67 -6.86 3.03
C SER A 38 -0.61 -8.31 2.57
N LYS A 39 -1.70 -8.83 1.98
CA LYS A 39 -1.75 -10.18 1.43
C LYS A 39 -0.77 -10.39 0.27
N PHE A 40 -0.64 -9.39 -0.61
CA PHE A 40 0.29 -9.45 -1.75
C PHE A 40 1.75 -9.60 -1.28
N PHE A 41 2.16 -8.81 -0.29
CA PHE A 41 3.51 -8.88 0.27
C PHE A 41 3.71 -9.99 1.32
N LYS A 42 2.64 -10.69 1.70
CA LYS A 42 2.61 -11.70 2.77
C LYS A 42 3.17 -11.17 4.09
N ARG A 43 2.83 -9.92 4.41
CA ARG A 43 3.23 -9.25 5.66
C ARG A 43 2.00 -8.77 6.42
N PRO A 44 2.06 -8.71 7.76
CA PRO A 44 1.05 -8.02 8.55
C PRO A 44 0.83 -6.58 8.09
N ILE A 45 -0.36 -6.03 8.30
CA ILE A 45 -0.73 -4.69 7.82
C ILE A 45 0.08 -3.60 8.53
N GLU A 46 0.39 -3.83 9.80
CA GLU A 46 1.21 -3.00 10.69
C GLU A 46 2.70 -2.96 10.33
N GLU A 47 3.19 -3.91 9.51
CA GLU A 47 4.55 -3.85 8.95
C GLU A 47 4.64 -2.95 7.71
N ILE A 48 3.50 -2.61 7.10
CA ILE A 48 3.43 -1.87 5.82
C ILE A 48 2.88 -0.46 6.03
N PHE A 49 1.83 -0.31 6.84
CA PHE A 49 1.15 0.95 7.08
C PHE A 49 1.32 1.35 8.54
N PHE A 50 1.81 2.57 8.74
CA PHE A 50 2.00 3.17 10.05
C PHE A 50 0.93 4.23 10.27
N TYR A 51 0.25 4.17 11.41
CA TYR A 51 -0.60 5.28 11.81
C TYR A 51 0.29 6.40 12.30
N LYS A 52 0.16 7.60 11.74
CA LYS A 52 0.98 8.76 12.15
C LYS A 52 0.83 9.11 13.64
N GLY A 53 -0.23 8.65 14.31
CA GLY A 53 -0.41 8.82 15.75
C GLY A 53 0.42 7.85 16.62
N ASP A 54 1.10 6.87 16.02
CA ASP A 54 1.99 5.93 16.72
C ASP A 54 3.43 6.44 16.81
N GLU A 55 3.75 7.58 16.16
CA GLU A 55 4.92 8.39 16.51
C GLU A 55 4.65 9.03 17.88
N LEU A 56 4.92 8.27 18.94
CA LEU A 56 4.99 8.76 20.30
C LEU A 56 6.00 9.91 20.38
N TYR A 57 5.62 10.96 21.13
CA TYR A 57 6.46 12.08 21.59
C TYR A 57 7.92 11.71 21.87
#